data_AF-A0A8K0GYK2-F1
#
_entry.id   AF-A0A8K0GYK2-F1
#
_cell.length_a   1.000
_cell.length_b   1.000
_cell.length_c   1.000
_cell.angle_alpha   90.00
_cell.angle_beta   90.00
_cell.angle_gamma   90.00
#
_symmetry.space_group_name_H-M   'P 1'
#
loop_
_entity.id
_entity.type
_entity.pdbx_description
1 polymer ?
#
loop_
_entity_poly.entity_id
_entity_poly.type
_entity_poly.pdbx_seq_one_letter_code
_entity_poly.pdbx_strand_id
1 'polypeptide(L)'
;MTIFRSFSPLHFLLLAFFFIEIQAQVPAYQTFKFVNHGDFGQPTTEYHSMYRVIQTKYLNFNIPPFQLCFYNTTPGAYVLAIRAGIPGDGDLMRWVWDANRNHPVGENATLSFGSTGNLVLAELTVALRGKQTRPAKVSLASSYSPIAT
;
A
#
# COMPACT_ATOMS: atom_id res chain seq x y z
N MET A 1 -7.43 58.63 -24.27
CA MET A 1 -5.99 58.32 -24.42
C MET A 1 -5.75 56.97 -23.77
N THR A 2 -5.72 55.90 -24.56
CA THR A 2 -5.65 54.52 -24.08
C THR A 2 -4.21 54.05 -24.20
N ILE A 3 -3.52 53.88 -23.07
CA ILE A 3 -2.12 53.40 -23.05
C ILE A 3 -2.15 51.88 -23.24
N PHE A 4 -1.77 51.40 -24.42
CA PHE A 4 -1.42 49.99 -24.61
C PHE A 4 -0.05 49.75 -23.97
N ARG A 5 -0.03 49.11 -22.79
CA ARG A 5 1.21 48.64 -22.18
C ARG A 5 1.65 47.38 -22.94
N SER A 6 2.81 47.40 -23.58
CA SER A 6 3.42 46.19 -24.13
C SER A 6 3.89 45.32 -22.98
N PHE A 7 3.41 44.08 -22.91
CA PHE A 7 3.92 43.11 -21.95
C PHE A 7 5.30 42.65 -22.41
N SER A 8 6.31 42.85 -21.57
CA SER A 8 7.68 42.42 -21.86
C SER A 8 7.75 40.89 -21.93
N PRO A 9 8.50 40.31 -22.90
CA PRO A 9 8.68 38.85 -23.02
C PRO A 9 9.26 38.21 -21.75
N LEU A 10 9.95 38.98 -20.91
CA LEU A 10 10.43 38.55 -19.60
C LEU A 10 9.28 38.18 -18.64
N HIS A 11 8.16 38.88 -18.72
CA HIS A 11 6.99 38.60 -17.87
C HIS A 11 6.30 37.29 -18.30
N PHE A 12 6.26 37.01 -19.60
CA PHE A 12 5.77 35.73 -20.11
C PHE A 12 6.69 34.57 -19.73
N LEU A 13 8.01 34.77 -19.76
CA LEU A 13 8.98 33.78 -19.29
C LEU A 13 8.84 33.51 -17.77
N LEU A 14 8.64 34.56 -16.97
CA LEU A 14 8.40 34.43 -15.53
C LEU A 14 7.07 33.74 -15.22
N LEU A 15 6.01 34.00 -16.01
CA LEU A 15 4.74 33.28 -15.87
C LEU A 15 4.86 31.79 -16.20
N ALA A 16 5.74 31.42 -17.14
CA ALA A 16 5.94 30.03 -17.54
C ALA A 16 6.46 29.14 -16.39
N PHE A 17 7.19 29.70 -15.43
CA PHE A 17 7.68 28.95 -14.26
C PHE A 17 6.57 28.55 -13.27
N PHE A 18 5.41 29.22 -13.29
CA PHE A 18 4.26 28.83 -12.44
C PHE A 18 3.52 27.59 -12.92
N PHE A 19 3.83 27.08 -14.12
CA PHE A 19 3.20 25.88 -14.68
C PHE A 19 4.07 24.61 -14.54
N ILE A 20 5.18 24.69 -13.79
CA ILE A 20 6.05 23.52 -13.56
C ILE A 20 5.46 22.68 -12.43
N GLU A 21 4.77 21.59 -12.81
CA GLU A 21 4.34 20.56 -11.87
C GLU A 21 5.50 19.63 -11.52
N ILE A 22 5.98 19.67 -10.27
CA ILE A 22 6.96 18.70 -9.76
C ILE A 22 6.19 17.53 -9.14
N GLN A 23 6.23 16.38 -9.79
CA GLN A 23 5.74 15.12 -9.21
C GLN A 23 6.87 14.45 -8.43
N ALA A 24 6.72 14.35 -7.11
CA ALA A 24 7.62 13.55 -6.29
C ALA A 24 7.45 12.06 -6.65
N GLN A 25 8.53 11.40 -7.07
CA GLN A 25 8.55 9.97 -7.36
C GLN A 25 9.35 9.22 -6.29
N VAL A 26 8.80 8.10 -5.84
CA VAL A 26 9.51 7.18 -4.93
C VAL A 26 10.63 6.49 -5.72
N PRO A 27 11.89 6.56 -5.26
CA PRO A 27 13.00 5.84 -5.89
C PRO A 27 12.77 4.33 -5.91
N ALA A 28 13.22 3.64 -6.96
CA ALA A 28 13.00 2.20 -7.13
C ALA A 28 13.42 1.35 -5.92
N TYR A 29 14.52 1.71 -5.25
CA TYR A 29 15.01 0.98 -4.07
C TYR A 29 14.13 1.16 -2.81
N GLN A 30 13.21 2.12 -2.81
CA GLN A 30 12.21 2.33 -1.77
C GLN A 30 10.82 1.78 -2.16
N THR A 31 10.70 1.17 -3.34
CA THR A 31 9.47 0.50 -3.79
C THR A 31 9.50 -0.98 -3.39
N PHE A 32 8.33 -1.61 -3.31
CA PHE A 32 8.24 -3.04 -3.10
C PHE A 32 6.97 -3.65 -3.70
N LYS A 33 7.01 -4.97 -3.90
CA LYS A 33 5.85 -5.80 -4.20
C LYS A 33 5.95 -7.10 -3.41
N PHE A 34 4.88 -7.45 -2.71
CA PHE A 34 4.72 -8.69 -1.98
C PHE A 34 3.52 -9.45 -2.57
N VAL A 35 3.66 -10.75 -2.75
CA VAL A 35 2.58 -11.65 -3.16
C VAL A 35 2.16 -12.44 -1.94
N ASN A 36 0.88 -12.37 -1.58
CA ASN A 36 0.29 -13.13 -0.50
C ASN A 36 0.19 -14.61 -0.91
N HIS A 37 1.27 -15.37 -0.72
CA HIS A 37 1.35 -16.79 -0.98
C HIS A 37 2.36 -17.45 -0.02
N GLY A 38 2.18 -18.75 0.23
CA GLY A 38 3.11 -19.56 1.01
C GLY A 38 2.56 -19.99 2.37
N ASP A 39 3.47 -20.36 3.27
CA ASP A 39 3.12 -20.96 4.55
C ASP A 39 2.63 -19.93 5.56
N PHE A 40 1.82 -20.43 6.50
CA PHE A 40 1.31 -19.65 7.61
C PHE A 40 2.27 -19.67 8.80
N GLY A 41 2.24 -18.60 9.59
CA GLY A 41 2.95 -18.54 10.87
C GLY A 41 2.29 -19.38 11.97
N GLN A 42 2.93 -19.41 13.13
CA GLN A 42 2.49 -20.17 14.30
C GLN A 42 1.16 -19.67 14.87
N PRO A 43 0.23 -20.54 15.32
CA PRO A 43 -1.20 -20.24 15.54
C PRO A 43 -1.54 -19.44 16.82
N THR A 44 -0.58 -18.75 17.44
CA THR A 44 -0.78 -18.02 18.72
C THR A 44 -1.38 -16.62 18.50
N THR A 45 -2.42 -16.53 17.66
CA THR A 45 -3.08 -15.28 17.25
C THR A 45 -4.53 -15.22 17.67
N GLU A 46 -5.01 -13.99 17.88
CA GLU A 46 -6.42 -13.70 18.14
C GLU A 46 -7.33 -14.35 17.07
N TYR A 47 -8.45 -14.91 17.55
CA TYR A 47 -9.42 -15.69 16.75
C TYR A 47 -8.89 -16.98 16.13
N HIS A 48 -7.74 -17.50 16.58
CA HIS A 48 -7.06 -18.65 15.96
C HIS A 48 -6.85 -18.45 14.44
N SER A 49 -6.63 -17.19 14.05
CA SER A 49 -6.48 -16.79 12.65
C SER A 49 -5.16 -17.28 12.09
N MET A 50 -5.15 -17.72 10.84
CA MET A 50 -3.90 -17.98 10.14
C MET A 50 -3.35 -16.64 9.62
N TYR A 51 -2.03 -16.53 9.48
CA TYR A 51 -1.42 -15.30 8.99
C TYR A 51 -0.10 -15.55 8.28
N ARG A 52 0.28 -14.59 7.43
CA ARG A 52 1.57 -14.49 6.77
C ARG A 52 2.18 -13.14 7.06
N VAL A 53 3.38 -13.13 7.60
CA VAL A 53 4.12 -11.89 7.82
C VAL A 53 4.62 -11.39 6.46
N ILE A 54 4.42 -10.10 6.20
CA ILE A 54 4.90 -9.46 4.98
C ILE A 54 6.41 -9.27 5.13
N GLN A 55 7.17 -9.90 4.26
CA GLN A 55 8.62 -9.74 4.18
C GLN A 55 9.01 -9.65 2.70
N THR A 56 9.89 -8.72 2.39
CA THR A 56 10.45 -8.58 1.04
C THR A 56 11.96 -8.69 1.12
N LYS A 57 12.62 -8.80 -0.03
CA LYS A 57 14.08 -8.91 -0.09
C LYS A 57 14.80 -7.75 0.62
N TYR A 58 14.20 -6.56 0.62
CA TYR A 58 14.84 -5.34 1.09
C TYR A 58 14.16 -4.71 2.32
N LEU A 59 12.91 -5.10 2.61
CA LEU A 59 12.13 -4.55 3.72
C LEU A 59 11.67 -5.67 4.65
N ASN A 60 11.98 -5.50 5.93
CA ASN A 60 11.55 -6.38 7.00
C ASN A 60 10.40 -5.71 7.78
N PHE A 61 9.19 -6.27 7.70
CA PHE A 61 8.05 -5.84 8.51
C PHE A 61 7.78 -6.78 9.69
N ASN A 62 8.78 -7.59 10.07
CA ASN A 62 8.77 -8.43 11.25
C ASN A 62 9.58 -7.76 12.37
N ILE A 63 9.05 -6.69 12.97
CA ILE A 63 9.76 -5.90 13.99
C ILE A 63 8.93 -5.89 15.28
N PRO A 64 9.22 -6.76 16.25
CA PRO A 64 8.48 -6.79 17.51
C PRO A 64 8.39 -5.40 18.18
N PRO A 65 7.24 -5.06 18.77
CA PRO A 65 6.06 -5.90 18.91
C PRO A 65 5.13 -5.87 17.69
N PHE A 66 5.39 -5.09 16.64
CA PHE A 66 4.44 -4.88 15.54
C PHE A 66 4.84 -5.57 14.24
N GLN A 67 3.90 -6.29 13.64
CA GLN A 67 4.18 -7.01 12.40
C GLN A 67 3.08 -6.75 11.39
N LEU A 68 3.47 -6.37 10.17
CA LEU A 68 2.53 -6.23 9.05
C LEU A 68 2.27 -7.60 8.46
N CYS A 69 1.00 -7.99 8.37
CA CYS A 69 0.59 -9.34 7.98
C CYS A 69 -0.60 -9.32 7.02
N PHE A 70 -0.75 -10.42 6.28
CA PHE A 70 -2.07 -10.89 5.88
C PHE A 70 -2.58 -11.87 6.93
N TYR A 71 -3.84 -11.78 7.32
CA TYR A 71 -4.48 -12.80 8.15
C TYR A 71 -5.81 -13.26 7.56
N ASN A 72 -6.26 -14.43 7.96
CA ASN A 72 -7.58 -14.92 7.61
C ASN A 72 -8.18 -15.78 8.72
N THR A 73 -9.47 -15.60 8.96
CA THR A 73 -10.33 -16.48 9.76
C THR A 73 -11.20 -17.38 8.88
N THR A 74 -11.33 -17.05 7.60
CA THR A 74 -12.00 -17.85 6.57
C THR A 74 -10.97 -18.25 5.52
N PRO A 75 -10.87 -19.53 5.13
CA PRO A 75 -9.92 -19.98 4.10
C PRO A 75 -10.06 -19.18 2.80
N GLY A 76 -8.95 -18.69 2.25
CA GLY A 76 -8.93 -17.95 0.99
C GLY A 76 -9.39 -16.48 1.06
N ALA A 77 -9.75 -15.96 2.24
CA ALA A 77 -10.22 -14.58 2.43
C ALA A 77 -9.28 -13.81 3.39
N TYR A 78 -8.36 -13.04 2.82
CA TYR A 78 -7.25 -12.41 3.53
C TYR A 78 -7.47 -10.92 3.78
N VAL A 79 -7.07 -10.49 4.97
CA VAL A 79 -7.12 -9.10 5.43
C VAL A 79 -5.70 -8.63 5.71
N LEU A 80 -5.32 -7.48 5.15
CA LEU A 80 -4.09 -6.78 5.48
C LEU A 80 -4.24 -6.13 6.86
N ALA A 81 -3.28 -6.38 7.74
CA ALA A 81 -3.39 -5.99 9.15
C ALA A 81 -2.04 -5.76 9.82
N ILE A 82 -2.10 -5.11 10.98
CA ILE A 82 -0.99 -5.05 11.93
C ILE A 82 -1.37 -5.88 13.15
N ARG A 83 -0.47 -6.77 13.56
CA ARG A 83 -0.56 -7.46 14.85
C ARG A 83 0.46 -6.94 15.85
N ALA A 84 0.12 -7.09 17.13
CA ALA A 84 0.99 -6.82 18.26
C ALA A 84 1.33 -8.11 19.03
N GLY A 85 2.61 -8.32 19.33
CA GLY A 85 3.13 -9.41 20.16
C GLY A 85 4.55 -9.83 19.81
N ILE A 86 5.14 -10.71 20.62
CA ILE A 86 6.48 -11.27 20.41
C ILE A 86 6.36 -12.72 19.94
N PRO A 87 6.82 -13.06 18.72
CA PRO A 87 6.83 -14.45 18.24
C PRO A 87 7.53 -15.41 19.19
N GLY A 88 6.81 -16.46 19.62
CA GLY A 88 7.37 -17.53 20.44
C GLY A 88 7.28 -17.32 21.95
N ASP A 89 6.78 -16.18 22.43
CA ASP A 89 6.68 -15.87 23.87
C ASP A 89 5.45 -16.55 24.55
N GLY A 90 4.74 -17.43 23.84
CA GLY A 90 3.55 -18.12 24.34
C GLY A 90 2.29 -17.25 24.47
N ASP A 91 2.45 -15.93 24.48
CA ASP A 91 1.36 -14.97 24.59
C ASP A 91 0.50 -14.85 23.33
N LEU A 92 -0.77 -14.51 23.55
CA LEU A 92 -1.75 -14.24 22.49
C LEU A 92 -1.38 -12.96 21.74
N MET A 93 -1.13 -13.07 20.44
CA MET A 93 -0.88 -11.93 19.55
C MET A 93 -2.20 -11.35 19.06
N ARG A 94 -2.39 -10.04 19.23
CA ARG A 94 -3.67 -9.35 18.94
C ARG A 94 -3.61 -8.56 17.64
N TRP A 95 -4.73 -8.49 16.93
CA TRP A 95 -4.87 -7.62 15.76
C TRP A 95 -5.17 -6.19 16.23
N VAL A 96 -4.27 -5.25 15.95
CA VAL A 96 -4.40 -3.85 16.40
C VAL A 96 -4.91 -2.92 15.30
N TRP A 97 -4.87 -3.37 14.05
CA TRP A 97 -5.40 -2.65 12.91
C TRP A 97 -5.65 -3.57 11.71
N ASP A 98 -6.64 -3.26 10.89
CA ASP A 98 -6.94 -3.95 9.63
C ASP A 98 -7.45 -2.98 8.55
N ALA A 99 -7.04 -3.23 7.31
CA ALA A 99 -7.28 -2.34 6.18
C ALA A 99 -8.58 -2.64 5.43
N ASN A 100 -8.85 -3.92 5.20
CA ASN A 100 -9.85 -4.41 4.25
C ASN A 100 -10.75 -5.50 4.83
N ARG A 101 -11.06 -5.44 6.14
CA ARG A 101 -11.88 -6.44 6.83
C ARG A 101 -13.24 -6.70 6.18
N ASN A 102 -13.87 -5.67 5.60
CA ASN A 102 -15.16 -5.79 4.92
C ASN A 102 -15.05 -6.27 3.45
N HIS A 103 -13.83 -6.23 2.88
CA HIS A 103 -13.55 -6.68 1.51
C HIS A 103 -12.22 -7.47 1.47
N PRO A 104 -12.19 -8.69 2.02
CA PRO A 104 -11.00 -9.54 2.00
C PRO A 104 -10.53 -9.84 0.58
N VAL A 105 -9.22 -9.99 0.41
CA VAL A 105 -8.60 -10.38 -0.87
C VAL A 105 -8.33 -11.88 -0.93
N GLY A 106 -8.14 -12.42 -2.13
CA GLY A 106 -7.84 -13.83 -2.36
C GLY A 106 -6.37 -14.23 -2.17
N GLU A 107 -6.14 -15.52 -2.34
CA GLU A 107 -4.79 -16.09 -2.48
C GLU A 107 -4.05 -15.44 -3.66
N ASN A 108 -2.74 -15.26 -3.53
CA ASN A 108 -1.88 -14.56 -4.50
C ASN A 108 -2.19 -13.06 -4.70
N ALA A 109 -3.06 -12.44 -3.88
CA ALA A 109 -3.22 -10.99 -3.89
C ALA A 109 -1.88 -10.28 -3.64
N THR A 110 -1.73 -9.06 -4.13
CA THR A 110 -0.46 -8.33 -4.07
C THR A 110 -0.58 -7.06 -3.24
N LEU A 111 0.39 -6.84 -2.35
CA LEU A 111 0.63 -5.55 -1.71
C LEU A 111 1.82 -4.89 -2.40
N SER A 112 1.68 -3.65 -2.84
CA SER A 112 2.76 -2.95 -3.53
C SER A 112 2.83 -1.47 -3.17
N PHE A 113 4.05 -0.96 -3.09
CA PHE A 113 4.35 0.46 -2.95
C PHE A 113 5.19 0.86 -4.17
N GLY A 114 4.61 1.66 -5.06
CA GLY A 114 5.21 2.01 -6.35
C GLY A 114 5.74 3.44 -6.43
N SER A 115 6.27 3.82 -7.59
CA SER A 115 6.85 5.16 -7.84
C SER A 115 5.89 6.33 -7.56
N THR A 116 4.58 6.09 -7.66
CA THR A 116 3.54 7.09 -7.35
C THR A 116 3.34 7.36 -5.85
N GLY A 117 4.01 6.62 -4.96
CA GLY A 117 3.84 6.77 -3.50
C GLY A 117 2.54 6.20 -2.94
N ASN A 118 1.73 5.49 -3.74
CA ASN A 118 0.54 4.81 -3.26
C ASN A 118 0.88 3.41 -2.74
N LEU A 119 0.33 3.05 -1.58
CA LEU A 119 0.23 1.67 -1.12
C LEU A 119 -1.02 1.03 -1.71
N VAL A 120 -0.83 -0.03 -2.47
CA VAL A 120 -1.86 -0.65 -3.29
C VAL A 120 -2.03 -2.09 -2.88
N LEU A 121 -3.25 -2.44 -2.48
CA LEU A 121 -3.70 -3.82 -2.33
C LEU A 121 -4.50 -4.20 -3.58
N ALA A 122 -4.04 -5.22 -4.30
CA ALA A 122 -4.64 -5.64 -5.56
C ALA A 122 -4.97 -7.13 -5.55
N GLU A 123 -6.21 -7.44 -5.91
CA GLU A 123 -6.70 -8.80 -6.11
C GLU A 123 -6.08 -9.40 -7.37
N LEU A 124 -5.74 -10.69 -7.32
CA LEU A 124 -5.33 -11.41 -8.52
C LEU A 124 -6.59 -11.79 -9.30
N THR A 125 -6.88 -11.04 -10.36
CA THR A 125 -8.02 -11.36 -11.22
C THR A 125 -7.62 -12.55 -12.08
N VAL A 126 -8.07 -13.76 -11.71
CA VAL A 126 -8.04 -14.88 -12.64
C VAL A 126 -8.95 -14.49 -13.80
N ALA A 127 -8.35 -14.15 -14.93
CA ALA A 127 -9.09 -13.96 -16.17
C ALA A 127 -9.75 -15.30 -16.51
N LEU A 128 -11.04 -15.44 -16.20
CA LEU A 128 -11.85 -16.50 -16.78
C LEU A 128 -11.84 -16.28 -18.30
N ARG A 129 -10.99 -17.07 -18.97
CA ARG A 129 -11.03 -17.43 -20.40
C ARG A 129 -11.70 -16.41 -21.34
N GLY A 130 -11.09 -15.24 -21.50
CA GLY A 130 -11.38 -14.34 -22.63
C GLY A 130 -11.89 -12.93 -22.35
N LYS A 131 -11.99 -12.49 -21.08
CA LYS A 131 -12.19 -11.06 -20.77
C LYS A 131 -11.15 -10.58 -19.77
N GLN A 132 -10.17 -9.82 -20.26
CA GLN A 132 -9.18 -9.13 -19.45
C GLN A 132 -9.87 -7.97 -18.73
N THR A 133 -10.27 -8.18 -17.47
CA THR A 133 -10.68 -7.08 -16.59
C THR A 133 -9.45 -6.54 -15.86
N ARG A 134 -9.38 -5.22 -15.70
CA ARG A 134 -8.28 -4.58 -14.94
C ARG A 134 -8.38 -5.05 -13.48
N PRO A 135 -7.25 -5.34 -12.80
CA PRO A 135 -7.29 -5.72 -11.40
C PRO A 135 -7.99 -4.65 -10.57
N ALA A 136 -8.89 -5.08 -9.68
CA ALA A 136 -9.51 -4.18 -8.71
C ALA A 136 -8.40 -3.62 -7.82
N LYS A 137 -8.19 -2.30 -7.92
CA LYS A 137 -7.17 -1.57 -7.18
C LYS A 137 -7.82 -0.99 -5.95
N VAL A 138 -7.54 -1.53 -4.77
CA VAL A 138 -7.83 -0.84 -3.52
C VAL A 138 -6.62 0.04 -3.23
N SER A 139 -6.79 1.36 -3.45
CA SER A 139 -5.78 2.33 -3.04
C SER A 139 -5.97 2.58 -1.56
N LEU A 140 -4.99 2.18 -0.76
CA LEU A 140 -4.93 2.57 0.65
C LEU A 140 -4.27 3.95 0.65
N ALA A 141 -5.08 5.01 0.61
CA ALA A 141 -4.57 6.37 0.64
C ALA A 141 -3.95 6.66 2.02
N SER A 142 -2.72 7.17 2.03
CA SER A 142 -2.19 7.91 3.17
C SER A 142 -2.82 9.30 3.15
N SER A 143 -3.45 9.71 4.24
CA SER A 143 -3.94 11.08 4.45
C SER A 143 -2.76 12.02 4.70
N TYR A 144 -1.86 12.17 3.72
CA TYR A 144 -0.81 13.17 3.79
C TYR A 144 -1.28 14.43 3.06
N SER A 145 -1.83 15.38 3.83
CA SER A 145 -1.98 16.76 3.35
C SER A 145 -0.62 17.44 3.48
N PRO A 146 -0.04 17.99 2.40
CA PRO A 146 1.10 18.88 2.56
C PRO A 146 0.64 20.07 3.41
N ILE A 147 1.36 20.37 4.48
CA ILE A 147 1.20 21.64 5.18
C ILE A 147 1.63 22.70 4.17
N ALA A 148 0.68 23.51 3.70
CA ALA A 148 1.01 24.75 3.02
C ALA A 148 1.64 25.68 4.07
N THR A 149 2.96 25.89 3.97
CA THR A 149 3.68 26.99 4.61
C THR A 149 4.00 28.05 3.58
#